data_AF-A0A7V4KHD7-F1
#
_entry.id   AF-A0A7V4KHD7-F1
#
_cell.length_a   1.000
_cell.length_b   1.000
_cell.length_c   1.000
_cell.angle_alpha   90.00
_cell.angle_beta   90.00
_cell.angle_gamma   90.00
#
_symmetry.space_group_name_H-M   'P 1'
#
loop_
_entity.id
_entity.type
_entity.pdbx_description
1 polymer ?
#
loop_
_entity_poly.entity_id
_entity_poly.type
_entity_poly.pdbx_seq_one_letter_code
_entity_poly.pdbx_strand_id
1 'polypeptide(L)'
;GGIVLISSFTFFIISILQEQTSSQAISGQLVLSAVLSLLLCGSTAGFLVYNFYPAKVLMGDTGALWLGLLIGCITAVGILKTGALISFILPVIVVGVPFVDVVAAITRRIKKGLSISTPDKHHIHHVLLSYGWSEREVVLFFYVITLFLSIIAITLAALKR
;
A
#
# COMPACT_ATOMS: atom_id res chain seq x y z
N GLY A 1 2.54 -8.34 -4.02
CA GLY A 1 3.45 -7.92 -5.10
C GLY A 1 3.04 -6.58 -5.68
N GLY A 2 2.20 -6.57 -6.73
CA GLY A 2 1.95 -5.35 -7.51
C GLY A 2 1.31 -4.16 -6.77
N ILE A 3 0.40 -4.40 -5.81
CA ILE A 3 -0.14 -3.30 -4.97
C ILE A 3 1.00 -2.59 -4.24
N VAL A 4 1.95 -3.33 -3.65
CA VAL A 4 3.10 -2.75 -2.94
C VAL A 4 4.04 -2.02 -3.90
N LEU A 5 4.23 -2.54 -5.12
CA LEU A 5 5.01 -1.85 -6.14
C LEU A 5 4.42 -0.47 -6.44
N ILE A 6 3.11 -0.40 -6.71
CA ILE A 6 2.42 0.85 -6.98
C ILE A 6 2.51 1.78 -5.75
N SER A 7 2.14 1.28 -4.57
CA SER A 7 2.15 2.08 -3.34
C SER A 7 3.55 2.63 -2.99
N SER A 8 4.60 1.82 -3.15
CA SER A 8 5.98 2.25 -2.88
C SER A 8 6.46 3.30 -3.88
N PHE A 9 6.15 3.15 -5.17
CA PHE A 9 6.44 4.21 -6.15
C PHE A 9 5.68 5.51 -5.84
N THR A 10 4.42 5.41 -5.42
CA THR A 10 3.63 6.56 -4.99
C THR A 10 4.23 7.25 -3.77
N PHE A 11 4.69 6.50 -2.78
CA PHE A 11 5.38 7.07 -1.61
C PHE A 11 6.71 7.72 -1.96
N PHE A 12 7.45 7.18 -2.92
CA PHE A 12 8.63 7.86 -3.47
C PHE A 12 8.28 9.25 -4.01
N ILE A 13 7.25 9.35 -4.87
CA ILE A 13 6.80 10.64 -5.42
C ILE A 13 6.35 11.60 -4.31
N ILE A 14 5.51 11.15 -3.38
CA ILE A 14 5.00 11.98 -2.29
C ILE A 14 6.15 12.50 -1.42
N SER A 15 7.13 11.65 -1.09
CA SER A 15 8.29 12.05 -0.28
C SER A 15 9.12 13.14 -0.96
N ILE A 16 9.35 13.05 -2.28
CA ILE A 16 10.04 14.10 -3.04
C ILE A 16 9.23 15.40 -3.10
N LEU A 17 7.92 15.33 -3.32
CA LEU A 17 7.06 16.51 -3.34
C LEU A 17 7.04 17.24 -1.98
N GLN A 18 7.00 16.48 -0.88
CA GLN A 18 7.00 17.02 0.47
C GLN A 18 8.35 17.60 0.86
N GLU A 19 9.45 17.01 0.40
CA GLU A 19 10.81 17.45 0.71
C GLU A 19 11.06 18.89 0.25
N GLN A 20 10.54 19.25 -0.92
CA GLN A 20 10.64 20.60 -1.49
C GLN A 20 9.86 21.67 -0.72
N THR A 21 8.86 21.27 0.06
CA THR A 21 7.94 22.19 0.77
C THR A 21 8.23 22.26 2.27
N SER A 22 8.92 21.24 2.81
CA SER A 22 9.12 21.09 4.26
C SER A 22 10.37 21.79 4.76
N SER A 23 10.45 22.00 6.08
CA SER A 23 11.63 22.58 6.71
C SER A 23 12.88 21.69 6.56
N GLN A 24 14.06 22.33 6.57
CA GLN A 24 15.36 21.65 6.47
C GLN A 24 15.55 20.54 7.52
N ALA A 25 14.88 20.64 8.68
CA ALA A 25 14.91 19.63 9.73
C ALA A 25 14.27 18.28 9.32
N ILE A 26 13.34 18.28 8.35
CA ILE A 26 12.58 17.09 7.94
C ILE A 26 13.06 16.56 6.57
N SER A 27 13.74 17.38 5.75
CA SER A 27 14.23 16.98 4.42
C SER A 27 15.02 15.67 4.44
N GLY A 28 15.98 15.49 5.36
CA GLY A 28 16.76 14.25 5.44
C GLY A 28 15.91 12.98 5.67
N GLN A 29 14.82 13.09 6.44
CA GLN A 29 13.91 11.97 6.69
C GLN A 29 13.04 11.65 5.46
N LEU A 30 12.64 12.67 4.70
CA LEU A 30 11.90 12.53 3.45
C LEU A 30 12.76 11.91 2.34
N VAL A 31 14.03 12.32 2.24
CA VAL A 31 15.00 11.69 1.32
C VAL A 31 15.21 10.22 1.68
N LEU A 32 15.39 9.90 2.97
CA LEU A 32 15.49 8.51 3.42
C LEU A 32 14.22 7.71 3.05
N SER A 33 13.04 8.25 3.31
CA SER A 33 11.76 7.62 2.94
C SER A 33 11.65 7.39 1.43
N ALA A 34 12.08 8.35 0.61
CA ALA A 34 12.09 8.24 -0.85
C ALA A 34 13.03 7.10 -1.32
N VAL A 35 14.25 7.02 -0.78
CA VAL A 35 15.22 5.97 -1.12
C VAL A 35 14.68 4.59 -0.74
N LEU A 36 14.16 4.43 0.49
CA LEU A 36 13.57 3.16 0.94
C LEU A 36 12.37 2.74 0.09
N SER A 37 11.53 3.70 -0.30
CA SER A 37 10.40 3.48 -1.20
C SER A 37 10.85 2.97 -2.58
N LEU A 38 11.91 3.55 -3.14
CA LEU A 38 12.45 3.14 -4.44
C LEU A 38 13.07 1.74 -4.39
N LEU A 39 13.81 1.41 -3.32
CA LEU A 39 14.35 0.06 -3.10
C LEU A 39 13.24 -0.98 -2.95
N LEU A 40 12.15 -0.64 -2.24
CA LEU A 40 10.99 -1.50 -2.11
C LEU A 40 10.27 -1.68 -3.46
N CYS A 41 10.14 -0.61 -4.25
CA CYS A 41 9.58 -0.67 -5.59
C CYS A 41 10.43 -1.58 -6.50
N GLY A 42 11.75 -1.42 -6.51
CA GLY A 42 12.65 -2.24 -7.32
C GLY A 42 12.64 -3.71 -6.94
N SER A 43 12.72 -4.02 -5.64
CA SER A 43 12.67 -5.41 -5.15
C SER A 43 11.32 -6.08 -5.45
N THR A 44 10.20 -5.36 -5.29
CA THR A 44 8.88 -5.90 -5.61
C THR A 44 8.65 -6.04 -7.11
N ALA A 45 9.23 -5.17 -7.95
CA ALA A 45 9.23 -5.33 -9.40
C ALA A 45 9.96 -6.61 -9.83
N GLY A 46 11.15 -6.85 -9.28
CA GLY A 46 11.90 -8.09 -9.52
C GLY A 46 11.14 -9.34 -9.08
N PHE A 47 10.52 -9.30 -7.90
CA PHE A 47 9.66 -10.38 -7.41
C PHE A 47 8.44 -10.62 -8.32
N LEU A 48 7.82 -9.55 -8.84
CA LEU A 48 6.60 -9.64 -9.64
C LEU A 48 6.83 -10.42 -10.95
N VAL A 49 8.03 -10.38 -11.54
CA VAL A 49 8.36 -11.19 -12.72
C VAL A 49 8.14 -12.69 -12.48
N TYR A 50 8.37 -13.18 -11.26
CA TYR A 50 8.19 -14.58 -10.88
C TYR A 50 6.83 -14.88 -10.24
N ASN A 51 6.18 -13.85 -9.68
CA ASN A 51 4.92 -13.97 -8.97
C ASN A 51 3.69 -13.65 -9.85
N PHE A 52 3.87 -12.99 -10.99
CA PHE A 52 2.77 -12.68 -11.90
C PHE A 52 2.19 -13.95 -12.52
N TYR A 53 0.87 -13.95 -12.77
CA TYR A 53 0.18 -15.16 -13.19
C TYR A 53 0.72 -15.69 -14.54
N PRO A 54 1.03 -16.99 -14.66
CA PRO A 54 0.96 -18.04 -13.63
C PRO A 54 2.16 -17.98 -12.67
N ALA A 55 1.88 -17.91 -11.36
CA ALA A 55 2.91 -17.67 -10.34
C ALA A 55 3.86 -18.87 -10.19
N LYS A 56 5.16 -18.62 -10.30
CA LYS A 56 6.24 -19.61 -10.07
C LYS A 56 6.75 -19.57 -8.63
N VAL A 57 6.72 -18.38 -8.03
CA VAL A 57 7.13 -18.14 -6.65
C VAL A 57 5.97 -17.50 -5.91
N LEU A 58 5.57 -18.13 -4.81
CA LEU A 58 4.54 -17.61 -3.92
C LEU A 58 5.18 -16.76 -2.83
N MET A 59 4.46 -15.71 -2.42
CA MET A 59 4.96 -14.75 -1.45
C MET A 59 5.05 -15.33 -0.02
N GLY A 60 4.08 -16.17 0.34
CA GLY A 60 3.87 -16.64 1.70
C GLY A 60 3.53 -15.51 2.69
N ASP A 61 3.25 -15.90 3.94
CA ASP A 61 2.92 -14.95 5.00
C ASP A 61 4.14 -14.10 5.39
N THR A 62 5.32 -14.71 5.42
CA THR A 62 6.58 -14.01 5.74
C THR A 62 6.82 -12.85 4.79
N GLY A 63 6.67 -13.05 3.48
CA GLY A 63 6.85 -12.00 2.50
C GLY A 63 5.79 -10.91 2.63
N ALA A 64 4.52 -11.29 2.79
CA ALA A 64 3.42 -10.34 2.90
C ALA A 64 3.55 -9.43 4.14
N LEU A 65 3.87 -10.02 5.29
CA LEU A 65 4.11 -9.28 6.54
C LEU A 65 5.34 -8.38 6.44
N TRP A 66 6.42 -8.85 5.81
CA TRP A 66 7.63 -8.06 5.59
C TRP A 66 7.37 -6.82 4.72
N LEU A 67 6.66 -6.97 3.60
CA LEU A 67 6.32 -5.81 2.76
C LEU A 67 5.39 -4.83 3.49
N GLY A 68 4.41 -5.33 4.26
CA GLY A 68 3.54 -4.49 5.07
C GLY A 68 4.30 -3.70 6.13
N LEU A 69 5.23 -4.35 6.83
CA LEU A 69 6.11 -3.71 7.80
C LEU A 69 6.94 -2.60 7.16
N LEU A 70 7.59 -2.88 6.02
CA LEU A 70 8.42 -1.90 5.32
C LEU A 70 7.61 -0.67 4.87
N ILE A 71 6.40 -0.86 4.33
CA ILE A 71 5.51 0.26 4.01
C ILE A 71 5.19 1.09 5.25
N GLY A 72 4.89 0.43 6.38
CA GLY A 72 4.63 1.10 7.66
C GLY A 72 5.83 1.93 8.13
N CYS A 73 7.04 1.37 8.08
CA CYS A 73 8.27 2.07 8.44
C CYS A 73 8.55 3.28 7.53
N ILE A 74 8.42 3.11 6.21
CA ILE A 74 8.60 4.19 5.22
C ILE A 74 7.65 5.36 5.51
N THR A 75 6.39 5.03 5.82
CA THR A 75 5.35 6.00 6.15
C THR A 75 5.68 6.76 7.45
N ALA A 76 6.14 6.04 8.47
CA ALA A 76 6.45 6.61 9.79
C ALA A 76 7.68 7.51 9.79
N VAL A 77 8.71 7.17 9.01
CA VAL A 77 9.95 7.95 8.93
C VAL A 77 9.78 9.18 8.05
N GLY A 78 9.00 9.13 6.97
CA GLY A 78 8.82 10.27 6.05
C GLY A 78 7.49 10.99 6.26
N ILE A 79 6.44 10.45 5.63
CA ILE A 79 5.19 11.15 5.34
C ILE A 79 4.52 11.69 6.61
N LEU A 80 4.51 10.92 7.70
CA LEU A 80 3.86 11.33 8.96
C LEU A 80 4.58 12.48 9.69
N LYS A 81 5.81 12.85 9.30
CA LYS A 81 6.59 13.89 9.97
C LYS A 81 6.21 15.32 9.59
N THR A 82 5.42 15.48 8.53
CA THR A 82 5.05 16.80 7.98
C THR A 82 3.90 17.49 8.74
N GLY A 83 3.43 16.92 9.87
CA GLY A 83 2.59 17.57 10.88
C GLY A 83 1.15 17.91 10.50
N ALA A 84 0.72 17.68 9.26
CA ALA A 84 -0.64 17.97 8.82
C ALA A 84 -1.57 16.77 8.96
N LEU A 85 -2.86 16.99 9.20
CA LEU A 85 -3.89 15.93 9.18
C LEU A 85 -3.87 15.16 7.84
N ILE A 86 -3.60 15.87 6.73
CA ILE A 86 -3.43 15.27 5.41
C ILE A 86 -2.31 14.21 5.38
N SER A 87 -1.26 14.36 6.18
CA SER A 87 -0.16 13.42 6.26
C SER A 87 -0.58 12.05 6.80
N PHE A 88 -1.63 11.99 7.62
CA PHE A 88 -2.22 10.72 8.07
C PHE A 88 -3.13 10.08 7.02
N ILE A 89 -3.83 10.89 6.24
CA ILE A 89 -4.79 10.41 5.24
C ILE A 89 -4.07 9.84 4.01
N LEU A 90 -2.95 10.46 3.59
CA LEU A 90 -2.21 10.06 2.40
C LEU A 90 -1.82 8.56 2.40
N PRO A 91 -1.17 8.02 3.44
CA PRO A 91 -0.82 6.60 3.47
C PRO A 91 -2.05 5.68 3.40
N VAL A 92 -3.13 6.05 4.09
CA VAL A 92 -4.38 5.26 4.08
C VAL A 92 -4.98 5.21 2.67
N ILE A 93 -4.95 6.30 1.91
CA ILE A 93 -5.38 6.33 0.51
C ILE A 93 -4.47 5.43 -0.35
N VAL A 94 -3.15 5.58 -0.21
CA VAL A 94 -2.16 4.84 -1.01
C VAL A 94 -2.26 3.33 -0.80
N VAL A 95 -2.54 2.87 0.43
CA VAL A 95 -2.79 1.46 0.76
C VAL A 95 -4.28 1.13 0.87
N GLY A 96 -5.16 1.89 0.20
CA GLY A 96 -6.60 1.81 0.41
C GLY A 96 -7.21 0.42 0.18
N VAL A 97 -6.75 -0.31 -0.84
CA VAL A 97 -7.23 -1.68 -1.13
C VAL A 97 -7.00 -2.64 0.06
N PRO A 98 -5.76 -2.87 0.52
CA PRO A 98 -5.52 -3.73 1.68
C PRO A 98 -6.11 -3.15 2.97
N PHE A 99 -6.16 -1.82 3.12
CA PHE A 99 -6.77 -1.19 4.28
C PHE A 99 -8.26 -1.52 4.39
N VAL A 100 -9.03 -1.35 3.31
CA VAL A 100 -10.46 -1.67 3.27
C VAL A 100 -10.70 -3.16 3.52
N ASP A 101 -9.88 -4.04 2.95
CA ASP A 101 -10.00 -5.49 3.14
C ASP A 101 -9.83 -5.89 4.62
N VAL A 102 -8.83 -5.32 5.30
CA VAL A 102 -8.60 -5.54 6.74
C VAL A 102 -9.73 -4.95 7.58
N VAL A 103 -10.14 -3.71 7.33
CA VAL A 103 -11.24 -3.06 8.07
C VAL A 103 -12.55 -3.84 7.91
N ALA A 104 -12.83 -4.34 6.70
CA ALA A 104 -14.01 -5.15 6.43
C ALA A 104 -13.94 -6.50 7.18
N ALA A 105 -12.79 -7.16 7.19
CA ALA A 105 -12.59 -8.41 7.94
C ALA A 105 -12.77 -8.20 9.46
N ILE A 106 -12.14 -7.16 10.03
CA ILE A 106 -12.28 -6.81 11.44
C ILE A 106 -13.75 -6.54 11.78
N THR A 107 -14.44 -5.73 10.97
CA THR A 107 -15.85 -5.40 11.18
C THR A 107 -16.74 -6.64 11.15
N ARG A 108 -16.52 -7.56 10.19
CA ARG A 108 -17.27 -8.82 10.11
C ARG A 108 -17.03 -9.71 11.34
N ARG A 109 -15.80 -9.79 11.83
CA ARG A 109 -15.45 -10.59 13.02
C ARG A 109 -16.12 -10.04 14.28
N ILE A 110 -16.04 -8.72 14.49
CA ILE A 110 -16.68 -8.06 15.63
C ILE A 110 -18.19 -8.25 15.61
N LYS A 111 -18.85 -8.07 14.45
CA LYS A 111 -20.30 -8.30 14.30
C LYS A 111 -20.73 -9.74 14.61
N LYS A 112 -19.83 -10.71 14.47
CA LYS A 112 -20.07 -12.13 14.79
C LYS A 112 -19.65 -12.50 16.22
N GLY A 113 -19.19 -11.53 17.03
CA GLY A 113 -18.66 -11.79 18.37
C GLY A 113 -17.36 -12.61 18.39
N LEU A 114 -16.65 -12.66 17.25
CA LEU A 114 -15.40 -13.41 17.12
C LEU A 114 -14.19 -12.54 17.44
N SER A 115 -13.08 -13.17 17.82
CA SER A 115 -11.80 -12.48 17.99
C SER A 115 -11.32 -11.88 16.67
N ILE A 116 -10.60 -10.75 16.77
CA ILE A 116 -9.98 -10.07 15.61
C ILE A 116 -9.00 -11.00 14.88
N SER A 117 -8.34 -11.91 15.60
CA SER A 117 -7.36 -12.84 15.04
C SER A 117 -7.96 -14.13 14.46
N THR A 118 -9.28 -14.29 14.50
CA THR A 118 -9.94 -15.47 13.93
C THR A 118 -9.78 -15.48 12.40
N PRO A 119 -9.36 -16.61 11.78
CA PRO A 119 -9.23 -16.70 10.32
C PRO A 119 -10.52 -16.30 9.59
N ASP A 120 -10.40 -15.50 8.53
CA ASP A 120 -11.52 -15.13 7.66
C ASP A 120 -11.21 -15.55 6.22
N LYS A 121 -12.22 -16.04 5.51
CA LYS A 121 -12.13 -16.45 4.10
C LYS A 121 -12.86 -15.48 3.16
N HIS A 122 -13.49 -14.43 3.70
CA HIS A 122 -14.25 -13.45 2.92
C HIS A 122 -13.44 -12.20 2.56
N HIS A 123 -12.16 -12.38 2.25
CA HIS A 123 -11.35 -11.31 1.67
C HIS A 123 -11.87 -10.93 0.28
N ILE A 124 -11.71 -9.67 -0.10
CA ILE A 124 -12.32 -9.11 -1.33
C ILE A 124 -11.97 -9.94 -2.57
N HIS A 125 -10.75 -10.46 -2.65
CA HIS A 125 -10.31 -11.30 -3.77
C HIS A 125 -11.13 -12.60 -3.88
N HIS A 126 -11.39 -13.30 -2.78
CA HIS A 126 -12.24 -14.50 -2.79
C HIS A 126 -13.68 -14.18 -3.16
N VAL A 127 -14.19 -13.03 -2.73
CA VAL A 127 -15.53 -12.57 -3.10
C VAL A 127 -15.63 -12.34 -4.62
N LEU A 128 -14.67 -11.65 -5.23
CA LEU A 128 -14.66 -11.42 -6.68
C LEU A 128 -14.53 -12.74 -7.47
N LEU A 129 -13.66 -13.65 -7.03
CA LEU A 129 -13.54 -14.98 -7.64
C LEU A 129 -14.87 -15.76 -7.55
N SER A 130 -15.60 -15.65 -6.44
CA SER A 130 -16.91 -16.30 -6.29
C SER A 130 -18.00 -15.73 -7.22
N TYR A 131 -17.82 -14.50 -7.72
CA TYR A 131 -18.67 -13.89 -8.74
C TYR A 131 -18.27 -14.27 -10.18
N GLY A 132 -17.30 -15.17 -10.36
CA GLY A 132 -16.90 -15.69 -11.67
C GLY A 132 -15.74 -14.95 -12.34
N TRP A 133 -15.08 -14.02 -11.62
CA TRP A 133 -13.89 -13.36 -12.13
C TRP A 133 -12.70 -14.34 -12.15
N SER A 134 -11.85 -14.24 -13.16
CA SER A 134 -10.57 -14.93 -13.20
C SER A 134 -9.54 -14.26 -12.28
N GLU A 135 -8.54 -15.02 -11.84
CA GLU A 135 -7.45 -14.47 -11.00
C GLU A 135 -6.76 -13.27 -11.65
N ARG A 136 -6.57 -13.30 -12.98
CA ARG A 136 -5.98 -12.19 -13.72
C ARG A 136 -6.83 -10.93 -13.65
N GLU A 137 -8.14 -11.05 -13.82
CA GLU A 137 -9.07 -9.92 -13.76
C GLU A 137 -9.07 -9.29 -12.37
N VAL A 138 -9.10 -10.10 -11.31
CA VAL A 138 -9.05 -9.62 -9.92
C VAL A 138 -7.74 -8.86 -9.65
N VAL A 139 -6.61 -9.41 -10.08
CA VAL A 139 -5.29 -8.76 -9.90
C VAL A 139 -5.23 -7.42 -10.66
N LEU A 140 -5.64 -7.39 -11.92
CA LEU A 140 -5.65 -6.17 -12.73
C LEU A 140 -6.60 -5.12 -12.15
N PHE A 141 -7.77 -5.53 -11.68
CA PHE A 141 -8.72 -4.64 -11.03
C PHE A 141 -8.13 -3.98 -9.78
N PHE A 142 -7.43 -4.74 -8.93
CA PHE A 142 -6.73 -4.15 -7.80
C PHE A 142 -5.64 -3.18 -8.23
N TYR A 143 -4.89 -3.47 -9.30
CA TYR A 143 -3.88 -2.53 -9.80
C TYR A 143 -4.50 -1.22 -10.29
N VAL A 144 -5.61 -1.29 -11.02
CA VAL A 144 -6.33 -0.11 -11.50
C VAL A 144 -6.83 0.74 -10.32
N ILE A 145 -7.44 0.12 -9.30
CA ILE A 145 -7.89 0.86 -8.11
C ILE A 145 -6.71 1.46 -7.35
N THR A 146 -5.63 0.69 -7.14
CA THR A 146 -4.45 1.20 -6.44
C THR A 146 -3.78 2.35 -7.20
N LEU A 147 -3.73 2.30 -8.54
CA LEU A 147 -3.24 3.41 -9.36
C LEU A 147 -4.14 4.63 -9.25
N PHE A 148 -5.45 4.45 -9.32
CA PHE A 148 -6.42 5.54 -9.18
C PHE A 148 -6.29 6.24 -7.82
N LEU A 149 -6.26 5.48 -6.72
CA LEU A 149 -6.04 6.01 -5.38
C LEU A 149 -4.67 6.69 -5.24
N SER A 150 -3.63 6.14 -5.89
CA SER A 150 -2.29 6.74 -5.91
C SER A 150 -2.27 8.09 -6.60
N ILE A 151 -2.96 8.25 -7.73
CA ILE A 151 -3.08 9.53 -8.43
C ILE A 151 -3.78 10.56 -7.53
N ILE A 152 -4.86 10.16 -6.84
CA ILE A 152 -5.55 11.03 -5.88
C ILE A 152 -4.59 11.46 -4.77
N ALA A 153 -3.85 10.53 -4.17
CA ALA A 153 -2.89 10.83 -3.11
C ALA A 153 -1.79 11.79 -3.57
N ILE A 154 -1.21 11.57 -4.75
CA ILE A 154 -0.20 12.47 -5.33
C ILE A 154 -0.79 13.86 -5.57
N THR A 155 -1.99 13.94 -6.12
CA THR A 155 -2.67 15.22 -6.37
C THR A 155 -2.91 15.98 -5.07
N LEU A 156 -3.41 15.31 -4.04
CA LEU A 156 -3.60 15.91 -2.71
C LEU A 156 -2.27 16.37 -2.08
N ALA A 157 -1.20 15.59 -2.25
CA ALA A 157 0.13 15.96 -1.77
C ALA A 157 0.68 17.20 -2.52
N ALA A 158 0.44 17.28 -3.83
CA ALA A 158 0.88 18.39 -4.67
C ALA A 158 0.11 19.70 -4.39
N LEU A 159 -1.19 19.62 -4.08
CA LEU A 159 -2.03 20.78 -3.74
C LEU A 159 -1.64 21.45 -2.42
N LYS A 160 -0.86 20.78 -1.57
CA LYS A 160 -0.37 21.30 -0.29
C LYS A 160 0.98 22.05 -0.43
N ARG A 161 1.51 22.20 -1.65
CA ARG A 161 2.58 23.17 -1.94
C ARG A 161 2.10 24.59 -1.65
#